data_AF-A0A6P6VXA7-F1
#
_entry.id   AF-A0A6P6VXA7-F1
#
_cell.length_a   1.000
_cell.length_b   1.000
_cell.length_c   1.000
_cell.angle_alpha   90.00
_cell.angle_beta   90.00
_cell.angle_gamma   90.00
#
_symmetry.space_group_name_H-M   'P 1'
#
loop_
_entity.id
_entity.type
_entity.pdbx_description
1 polymer ?
#
loop_
_entity_poly.entity_id
_entity_poly.type
_entity_poly.pdbx_seq_one_letter_code
_entity_poly.pdbx_strand_id
1 'polypeptide(L)'
;MARSLKVAVVGAGASGLVTARELQREGQQVVVYEKSNQIGGTWVYSPQVESDPLSLDPKREIVHSSLYYSLETNLPRRLMGFSDYPFTIRKNGELRTFPGHQEVLQFLNNFVQDFGLLDFIRFNTEVVRVEQQNDQWVVESRRSTCDELSSSEEIFEAVVVCNGHYTIPKVADLPGIKSWPGKQIHSHNYRVPEPFRDQVVIVIGAGPSAMDIGQEITKVAKEVHLCSRSPEIKVSKLEMFNNLWQHSKIEYCYENGLVAFQDGTSVAADIILHCTGYKYDFYFLRTNGTVTIDDNRVGPLYKHVFPPELAPGLSFVGLPYRAVIFFMIEVQAKWVASVLSGKVILPPKEEMLHDVEQHYRLMEENRIPKHHTHRLPLDPFEYLNWVAAQVGFPVDTELLEIYHKFFEFISGASWIKFREQDVESWNN
;
A
#
# COMPACT_ATOMS: atom_id res chain seq x y z
N MET A 1 24.66 28.55 -1.63
CA MET A 1 23.41 27.78 -1.46
C MET A 1 23.38 26.74 -2.57
N ALA A 2 23.02 25.49 -2.25
CA ALA A 2 22.79 24.50 -3.30
C ALA A 2 21.70 25.01 -4.26
N ARG A 3 21.82 24.67 -5.54
CA ARG A 3 20.83 25.03 -6.57
C ARG A 3 19.49 24.38 -6.22
N SER A 4 18.40 25.16 -6.28
CA SER A 4 17.04 24.61 -6.18
C SER A 4 16.74 23.80 -7.44
N LEU A 5 16.37 22.53 -7.26
CA LEU A 5 15.97 21.65 -8.35
C LEU A 5 14.46 21.71 -8.56
N LYS A 6 14.04 21.58 -9.80
CA LYS A 6 12.63 21.37 -10.17
C LYS A 6 12.30 19.87 -10.12
N VAL A 7 11.42 19.49 -9.20
CA VAL A 7 11.11 18.09 -8.88
C VAL A 7 9.63 17.78 -9.11
N ALA A 8 9.36 16.73 -9.87
CA ALA A 8 8.00 16.20 -10.02
C ALA A 8 7.71 15.14 -8.96
N VAL A 9 6.55 15.20 -8.34
CA VAL A 9 6.03 14.16 -7.45
C VAL A 9 4.78 13.55 -8.11
N VAL A 10 4.78 12.24 -8.30
CA VAL A 10 3.67 11.53 -8.98
C VAL A 10 2.73 10.91 -7.94
N GLY A 11 1.58 11.53 -7.71
CA GLY A 11 0.55 11.14 -6.76
C GLY A 11 0.51 12.04 -5.52
N ALA A 12 -0.69 12.40 -5.05
CA ALA A 12 -0.96 13.18 -3.83
C ALA A 12 -1.66 12.35 -2.74
N GLY A 13 -1.34 11.04 -2.67
CA GLY A 13 -1.57 10.22 -1.49
C GLY A 13 -0.59 10.57 -0.35
N ALA A 14 -0.70 9.90 0.80
CA ALA A 14 0.13 10.18 1.98
C ALA A 14 1.64 10.30 1.66
N SER A 15 2.19 9.37 0.85
CA SER A 15 3.59 9.42 0.38
C SER A 15 3.90 10.71 -0.37
N GLY A 16 3.08 11.09 -1.34
CA GLY A 16 3.32 12.28 -2.15
C GLY A 16 3.22 13.58 -1.36
N LEU A 17 2.27 13.64 -0.41
CA LEU A 17 2.09 14.81 0.45
C LEU A 17 3.30 15.05 1.36
N VAL A 18 3.79 14.00 2.03
CA VAL A 18 4.98 14.14 2.88
C VAL A 18 6.23 14.38 2.05
N THR A 19 6.36 13.76 0.87
CA THR A 19 7.44 14.04 -0.09
C THR A 19 7.45 15.51 -0.51
N ALA A 20 6.29 16.07 -0.88
CA ALA A 20 6.19 17.47 -1.26
C ALA A 20 6.64 18.42 -0.13
N ARG A 21 6.20 18.14 1.11
CA ARG A 21 6.62 18.89 2.30
C ARG A 21 8.13 18.84 2.51
N GLU A 22 8.75 17.66 2.44
CA GLU A 22 10.18 17.53 2.69
C GLU A 22 11.03 18.17 1.57
N LEU A 23 10.61 18.05 0.30
CA LEU A 23 11.24 18.74 -0.81
C LEU A 23 11.14 20.28 -0.65
N GLN A 24 9.98 20.79 -0.24
CA GLN A 24 9.78 22.21 0.05
C GLN A 24 10.70 22.70 1.18
N ARG A 25 10.83 21.92 2.28
CA ARG A 25 11.73 22.22 3.40
C ARG A 25 13.20 22.27 2.98
N GLU A 26 13.57 21.45 2.02
CA GLU A 26 14.90 21.42 1.41
C GLU A 26 15.08 22.46 0.28
N GLY A 27 14.11 23.37 0.08
CA GLY A 27 14.20 24.49 -0.84
C GLY A 27 14.04 24.13 -2.32
N GLN A 28 13.45 22.97 -2.63
CA GLN A 28 13.22 22.52 -4.01
C GLN A 28 11.95 23.15 -4.61
N GLN A 29 11.91 23.27 -5.94
CA GLN A 29 10.71 23.66 -6.67
C GLN A 29 9.86 22.42 -6.95
N VAL A 30 8.73 22.29 -6.27
CA VAL A 30 7.91 21.07 -6.30
C VAL A 30 6.69 21.23 -7.20
N VAL A 31 6.42 20.22 -8.02
CA VAL A 31 5.13 20.04 -8.71
C VAL A 31 4.61 18.65 -8.40
N VAL A 32 3.44 18.57 -7.77
CA VAL A 32 2.74 17.31 -7.48
C VAL A 32 1.65 17.10 -8.51
N TYR A 33 1.63 15.93 -9.14
CA TYR A 33 0.59 15.54 -10.09
C TYR A 33 -0.38 14.57 -9.42
N GLU A 34 -1.67 14.91 -9.38
CA GLU A 34 -2.71 14.07 -8.81
C GLU A 34 -3.79 13.79 -9.85
N LYS A 35 -4.05 12.51 -10.11
CA LYS A 35 -5.02 12.07 -11.11
C LYS A 35 -6.45 12.44 -10.72
N SER A 36 -6.78 12.40 -9.43
CA SER A 36 -8.11 12.73 -8.91
C SER A 36 -8.28 14.22 -8.63
N ASN A 37 -9.49 14.61 -8.23
CA ASN A 37 -9.84 15.99 -7.91
C ASN A 37 -9.53 16.39 -6.44
N GLN A 38 -8.93 15.50 -5.65
CA GLN A 38 -8.67 15.71 -4.22
C GLN A 38 -7.42 14.94 -3.76
N ILE A 39 -6.88 15.29 -2.59
CA ILE A 39 -5.74 14.56 -2.00
C ILE A 39 -6.17 13.28 -1.29
N GLY A 40 -5.20 12.45 -0.90
CA GLY A 40 -5.40 11.34 0.03
C GLY A 40 -5.21 9.95 -0.59
N GLY A 41 -5.30 9.83 -1.91
CA GLY A 41 -5.10 8.57 -2.64
C GLY A 41 -6.04 7.48 -2.12
N THR A 42 -5.46 6.38 -1.61
CA THR A 42 -6.22 5.28 -0.98
C THR A 42 -7.22 5.76 0.07
N TRP A 43 -6.92 6.81 0.84
CA TRP A 43 -7.77 7.26 1.95
C TRP A 43 -9.07 7.96 1.52
N VAL A 44 -9.29 8.14 0.22
CA VAL A 44 -10.54 8.63 -0.33
C VAL A 44 -11.47 7.44 -0.58
N TYR A 45 -12.48 7.25 0.26
CA TYR A 45 -13.51 6.25 0.01
C TYR A 45 -14.36 6.63 -1.21
N SER A 46 -14.61 5.65 -2.08
CA SER A 46 -15.59 5.75 -3.16
C SER A 46 -16.48 4.51 -3.14
N PRO A 47 -17.82 4.65 -3.22
CA PRO A 47 -18.71 3.50 -3.36
C PRO A 47 -18.63 2.86 -4.75
N GLN A 48 -17.97 3.50 -5.72
CA GLN A 48 -17.79 2.97 -7.07
C GLN A 48 -16.86 1.74 -7.05
N VAL A 49 -17.19 0.78 -7.89
CA VAL A 49 -16.42 -0.45 -8.13
C VAL A 49 -16.15 -0.56 -9.62
N GLU A 50 -15.11 -1.28 -10.00
CA GLU A 50 -14.79 -1.51 -11.40
C GLU A 50 -15.82 -2.46 -12.04
N SER A 51 -16.04 -2.33 -13.35
CA SER A 51 -17.03 -3.12 -14.09
C SER A 51 -16.70 -4.62 -14.13
N ASP A 52 -15.43 -4.97 -14.03
CA ASP A 52 -14.94 -6.33 -13.87
C ASP A 52 -14.69 -6.61 -12.38
N PRO A 53 -15.46 -7.52 -11.74
CA PRO A 53 -15.30 -7.86 -10.33
C PRO A 53 -13.90 -8.35 -9.94
N LEU A 54 -13.14 -8.92 -10.89
CA LEU A 54 -11.77 -9.37 -10.71
C LEU A 54 -10.73 -8.35 -11.18
N SER A 55 -11.15 -7.28 -11.83
CA SER A 55 -10.30 -6.17 -12.27
C SER A 55 -9.15 -6.63 -13.20
N LEU A 56 -9.42 -7.60 -14.06
CA LEU A 56 -8.48 -8.19 -15.01
C LEU A 56 -8.64 -7.60 -16.41
N ASP A 57 -9.82 -7.08 -16.78
CA ASP A 57 -10.03 -6.41 -18.06
C ASP A 57 -9.11 -5.17 -18.16
N PRO A 58 -8.19 -5.10 -19.13
CA PRO A 58 -7.31 -3.95 -19.31
C PRO A 58 -8.05 -2.69 -19.79
N LYS A 59 -9.28 -2.80 -20.29
CA LYS A 59 -10.09 -1.67 -20.79
C LYS A 59 -11.03 -1.09 -19.74
N ARG A 60 -11.08 -1.67 -18.54
CA ARG A 60 -11.95 -1.19 -17.47
C ARG A 60 -11.58 0.22 -17.04
N GLU A 61 -12.56 0.94 -16.52
CA GLU A 61 -12.30 2.15 -15.76
C GLU A 61 -11.61 1.77 -14.44
N ILE A 62 -10.46 2.38 -14.17
CA ILE A 62 -9.67 2.08 -12.98
C ILE A 62 -10.16 2.93 -11.81
N VAL A 63 -10.67 2.28 -10.77
CA VAL A 63 -10.99 2.93 -9.49
C VAL A 63 -9.73 2.89 -8.63
N HIS A 64 -9.22 4.04 -8.16
CA HIS A 64 -7.98 4.04 -7.40
C HIS A 64 -8.14 3.42 -6.00
N SER A 65 -9.25 3.73 -5.33
CA SER A 65 -9.51 3.36 -3.94
C SER A 65 -9.91 1.89 -3.79
N SER A 66 -9.31 1.25 -2.80
CA SER A 66 -9.63 -0.12 -2.38
C SER A 66 -10.33 -0.15 -1.01
N LEU A 67 -10.79 1.00 -0.51
CA LEU A 67 -11.45 1.08 0.78
C LEU A 67 -12.87 0.55 0.71
N TYR A 68 -13.30 -0.06 1.81
CA TYR A 68 -14.68 -0.36 2.11
C TYR A 68 -15.19 0.56 3.22
N TYR A 69 -16.51 0.69 3.28
CA TYR A 69 -17.20 1.77 4.00
C TYR A 69 -16.85 1.80 5.49
N SER A 70 -16.77 0.63 6.12
CA SER A 70 -16.52 0.46 7.55
C SER A 70 -15.05 0.45 7.93
N LEU A 71 -14.11 0.63 6.98
CA LEU A 71 -12.70 0.46 7.24
C LEU A 71 -12.22 1.38 8.37
N GLU A 72 -11.62 0.74 9.36
CA GLU A 72 -10.84 1.37 10.43
C GLU A 72 -9.38 1.01 10.26
N THR A 73 -8.49 1.85 10.77
CA THR A 73 -7.06 1.60 10.69
C THR A 73 -6.73 0.26 11.33
N ASN A 74 -5.75 -0.42 10.72
CA ASN A 74 -5.19 -1.66 11.24
C ASN A 74 -3.93 -1.42 12.10
N LEU A 75 -3.58 -0.15 12.32
CA LEU A 75 -2.56 0.32 13.24
C LEU A 75 -3.20 1.32 14.21
N PRO A 76 -2.73 1.40 15.46
CA PRO A 76 -3.15 2.44 16.39
C PRO A 76 -2.76 3.82 15.86
N ARG A 77 -3.59 4.83 16.15
CA ARG A 77 -3.42 6.23 15.72
C ARG A 77 -2.03 6.79 15.96
N ARG A 78 -1.38 6.39 17.06
CA ARG A 78 -0.04 6.85 17.48
C ARG A 78 1.02 6.48 16.44
N LEU A 79 0.84 5.35 15.75
CA LEU A 79 1.73 4.89 14.67
C LEU A 79 1.36 5.48 13.29
N MET A 80 0.35 6.35 13.22
CA MET A 80 -0.17 6.89 11.96
C MET A 80 -0.09 8.42 11.88
N GLY A 81 0.63 9.07 12.80
CA GLY A 81 1.03 10.47 12.65
C GLY A 81 2.33 10.62 11.86
N PHE A 82 2.65 11.84 11.47
CA PHE A 82 4.02 12.22 11.13
C PHE A 82 4.71 12.71 12.40
N SER A 83 6.03 12.64 12.41
CA SER A 83 6.84 12.92 13.60
C SER A 83 6.59 14.30 14.24
N ASP A 84 6.34 15.31 13.41
CA ASP A 84 6.06 16.70 13.78
C ASP A 84 4.58 17.08 13.54
N TYR A 85 3.74 16.10 13.24
CA TYR A 85 2.32 16.29 12.97
C TYR A 85 1.52 15.09 13.50
N PRO A 86 1.25 15.04 14.81
CA PRO A 86 0.59 13.91 15.45
C PRO A 86 -0.87 13.78 14.99
N PHE A 87 -1.33 12.55 14.81
CA PHE A 87 -2.72 12.28 14.46
C PHE A 87 -3.62 12.59 15.65
N THR A 88 -4.28 13.75 15.64
CA THR A 88 -5.11 14.29 16.75
C THR A 88 -6.60 14.45 16.43
N ILE A 89 -7.05 14.01 15.23
CA ILE A 89 -8.46 14.07 14.84
C ILE A 89 -9.34 13.30 15.83
N ARG A 90 -10.50 13.88 16.15
CA ARG A 90 -11.52 13.33 17.04
C ARG A 90 -12.82 13.18 16.28
N LYS A 91 -13.53 12.07 16.51
CA LYS A 91 -14.89 11.84 15.99
C LYS A 91 -15.87 11.94 17.17
N ASN A 92 -16.85 12.83 17.07
CA ASN A 92 -17.81 13.10 18.16
C ASN A 92 -17.15 13.43 19.51
N GLY A 93 -15.99 14.10 19.48
CA GLY A 93 -15.21 14.44 20.68
C GLY A 93 -14.26 13.34 21.18
N GLU A 94 -14.39 12.12 20.68
CA GLU A 94 -13.60 10.97 21.11
C GLU A 94 -12.33 10.78 20.29
N LEU A 95 -11.26 10.41 20.99
CA LEU A 95 -9.94 10.13 20.41
C LEU A 95 -9.80 8.61 20.20
N ARG A 96 -10.41 8.08 19.15
CA ARG A 96 -10.40 6.62 18.90
C ARG A 96 -8.99 6.11 18.65
N THR A 97 -8.64 4.97 19.24
CA THR A 97 -7.35 4.29 19.05
C THR A 97 -7.16 3.84 17.61
N PHE A 98 -8.22 3.30 17.00
CA PHE A 98 -8.26 2.87 15.60
C PHE A 98 -9.27 3.74 14.83
N PRO A 99 -8.84 4.90 14.30
CA PRO A 99 -9.74 5.80 13.58
C PRO A 99 -10.28 5.18 12.28
N GLY A 100 -11.37 5.75 11.77
CA GLY A 100 -11.93 5.38 10.47
C GLY A 100 -11.19 6.07 9.32
N HIS A 101 -11.34 5.56 8.10
CA HIS A 101 -10.71 6.17 6.91
C HIS A 101 -11.01 7.67 6.74
N GLN A 102 -12.20 8.13 7.11
CA GLN A 102 -12.60 9.54 7.06
C GLN A 102 -11.74 10.43 7.97
N GLU A 103 -11.37 9.95 9.16
CA GLU A 103 -10.50 10.69 10.07
C GLU A 103 -9.07 10.74 9.54
N VAL A 104 -8.61 9.68 8.87
CA VAL A 104 -7.29 9.67 8.21
C VAL A 104 -7.26 10.66 7.05
N LEU A 105 -8.31 10.69 6.23
CA LEU A 105 -8.44 11.67 5.15
C LEU A 105 -8.49 13.10 5.70
N GLN A 106 -9.22 13.34 6.79
CA GLN A 106 -9.25 14.64 7.45
C GLN A 106 -7.87 15.05 7.97
N PHE A 107 -7.13 14.12 8.59
CA PHE A 107 -5.75 14.33 9.03
C PHE A 107 -4.85 14.78 7.87
N LEU A 108 -4.93 14.10 6.72
CA LEU A 108 -4.14 14.47 5.53
C LEU A 108 -4.56 15.81 4.93
N ASN A 109 -5.85 16.17 4.97
CA ASN A 109 -6.32 17.49 4.52
C ASN A 109 -5.77 18.59 5.44
N ASN A 110 -5.85 18.42 6.75
CA ASN A 110 -5.29 19.38 7.71
C ASN A 110 -3.77 19.51 7.53
N PHE A 111 -3.07 18.41 7.33
CA PHE A 111 -1.62 18.41 7.03
C PHE A 111 -1.30 19.28 5.80
N VAL A 112 -2.06 19.10 4.72
CA VAL A 112 -1.87 19.86 3.47
C VAL A 112 -2.15 21.35 3.68
N GLN A 113 -3.19 21.69 4.46
CA GLN A 113 -3.52 23.07 4.79
C GLN A 113 -2.44 23.73 5.67
N ASP A 114 -2.03 23.08 6.75
CA ASP A 114 -1.12 23.63 7.76
C ASP A 114 0.30 23.83 7.21
N PHE A 115 0.73 22.97 6.28
CA PHE A 115 2.03 23.11 5.60
C PHE A 115 1.94 23.85 4.25
N GLY A 116 0.78 24.37 3.88
CA GLY A 116 0.61 25.17 2.65
C GLY A 116 0.94 24.41 1.37
N LEU A 117 0.55 23.13 1.29
CA LEU A 117 0.97 22.25 0.20
C LEU A 117 0.07 22.32 -1.04
N LEU A 118 -1.14 22.89 -0.91
CA LEU A 118 -2.14 22.92 -1.99
C LEU A 118 -1.61 23.55 -3.28
N ASP A 119 -0.80 24.60 -3.17
CA ASP A 119 -0.29 25.36 -4.31
C ASP A 119 0.71 24.55 -5.16
N PHE A 120 1.26 23.46 -4.63
CA PHE A 120 2.14 22.56 -5.39
C PHE A 120 1.36 21.49 -6.16
N ILE A 121 0.06 21.30 -5.90
CA ILE A 121 -0.71 20.15 -6.38
C ILE A 121 -1.55 20.51 -7.60
N ARG A 122 -1.34 19.76 -8.69
CA ARG A 122 -2.14 19.81 -9.91
C ARG A 122 -3.14 18.65 -9.90
N PHE A 123 -4.36 18.94 -9.49
CA PHE A 123 -5.48 17.99 -9.51
C PHE A 123 -5.97 17.68 -10.93
N ASN A 124 -6.70 16.58 -11.07
CA ASN A 124 -7.23 16.07 -12.33
C ASN A 124 -6.17 15.95 -13.44
N THR A 125 -4.92 15.71 -13.04
CA THR A 125 -3.75 15.73 -13.92
C THR A 125 -3.02 14.39 -13.78
N GLU A 126 -3.32 13.48 -14.69
CA GLU A 126 -2.75 12.14 -14.74
C GLU A 126 -1.38 12.18 -15.42
N VAL A 127 -0.35 11.62 -14.79
CA VAL A 127 0.94 11.40 -15.45
C VAL A 127 0.83 10.16 -16.33
N VAL A 128 1.10 10.32 -17.63
CA VAL A 128 0.97 9.26 -18.64
C VAL A 128 2.32 8.83 -19.21
N ARG A 129 3.36 9.65 -19.05
CA ARG A 129 4.73 9.31 -19.41
C ARG A 129 5.74 10.00 -18.50
N VAL A 130 6.74 9.25 -18.05
CA VAL A 130 7.96 9.75 -17.40
C VAL A 130 9.13 9.10 -18.09
N GLU A 131 10.02 9.88 -18.69
CA GLU A 131 11.15 9.39 -19.47
C GLU A 131 12.33 10.34 -19.35
N GLN A 132 13.55 9.79 -19.30
CA GLN A 132 14.75 10.61 -19.32
C GLN A 132 15.15 10.95 -20.76
N GLN A 133 15.35 12.23 -21.05
CA GLN A 133 15.84 12.75 -22.33
C GLN A 133 16.90 13.83 -22.07
N ASN A 134 18.09 13.69 -22.67
CA ASN A 134 19.20 14.65 -22.53
C ASN A 134 19.50 15.01 -21.06
N ASP A 135 19.64 14.00 -20.20
CA ASP A 135 19.89 14.13 -18.76
C ASP A 135 18.81 14.87 -17.95
N GLN A 136 17.63 15.07 -18.52
CA GLN A 136 16.46 15.65 -17.84
C GLN A 136 15.26 14.71 -17.90
N TRP A 137 14.32 14.88 -16.98
CA TRP A 137 13.09 14.09 -16.93
C TRP A 137 11.96 14.82 -17.61
N VAL A 138 11.41 14.21 -18.66
CA VAL A 138 10.19 14.68 -19.32
C VAL A 138 9.01 13.99 -18.66
N VAL A 139 8.11 14.79 -18.09
CA VAL A 139 6.85 14.34 -17.51
C VAL A 139 5.71 14.79 -18.42
N GLU A 140 5.09 13.83 -19.10
CA GLU A 140 3.87 14.03 -19.88
C GLU A 140 2.68 13.78 -18.97
N SER A 141 1.76 14.74 -18.96
CA SER A 141 0.53 14.65 -18.19
C SER A 141 -0.69 14.98 -19.03
N ARG A 142 -1.81 14.36 -18.67
CA ARG A 142 -3.11 14.55 -19.28
C ARG A 142 -4.06 15.11 -18.23
N ARG A 143 -4.57 16.31 -18.49
CA ARG A 143 -5.58 16.93 -17.64
C ARG A 143 -6.97 16.56 -18.14
N SER A 144 -7.82 16.07 -17.25
CA SER A 144 -9.23 15.83 -17.52
C SER A 144 -10.05 16.93 -16.86
N THR A 145 -10.64 17.81 -17.67
CA THR A 145 -11.67 18.76 -17.19
C THR A 145 -13.01 18.41 -17.82
N CYS A 146 -14.11 18.98 -17.32
CA CYS A 146 -15.45 18.69 -17.83
C CYS A 146 -15.60 18.97 -19.35
N ASP A 147 -14.78 19.85 -19.92
CA ASP A 147 -14.96 20.35 -21.28
C ASP A 147 -13.80 20.01 -22.25
N GLU A 148 -12.57 19.76 -21.75
CA GLU A 148 -11.41 19.49 -22.60
C GLU A 148 -10.39 18.52 -21.98
N LEU A 149 -9.81 17.67 -22.84
CA LEU A 149 -8.63 16.84 -22.59
C LEU A 149 -7.40 17.56 -23.12
N SER A 150 -6.53 18.04 -22.24
CA SER A 150 -5.28 18.69 -22.62
C SER A 150 -4.07 17.86 -22.19
N SER A 151 -3.14 17.60 -23.10
CA SER A 151 -1.83 17.02 -22.80
C SER A 151 -0.77 18.11 -22.67
N SER A 152 0.11 17.99 -21.68
CA SER A 152 1.25 18.88 -21.50
C SER A 152 2.50 18.11 -21.11
N GLU A 153 3.65 18.55 -21.62
CA GLU A 153 4.95 18.04 -21.23
C GLU A 153 5.70 19.11 -20.43
N GLU A 154 6.36 18.70 -19.36
CA GLU A 154 7.20 19.57 -18.55
C GLU A 154 8.50 18.86 -18.18
N ILE A 155 9.58 19.65 -18.13
CA ILE A 155 10.92 19.16 -17.85
C ILE A 155 11.23 19.35 -16.36
N PHE A 156 11.84 18.33 -15.77
CA PHE A 156 12.25 18.25 -14.38
C PHE A 156 13.69 17.75 -14.25
N GLU A 157 14.33 18.10 -13.14
CA GLU A 157 15.66 17.60 -12.77
C GLU A 157 15.57 16.28 -12.01
N ALA A 158 14.45 16.04 -11.31
CA ALA A 158 14.18 14.77 -10.65
C ALA A 158 12.68 14.44 -10.62
N VAL A 159 12.39 13.14 -10.48
CA VAL A 159 11.03 12.60 -10.31
C VAL A 159 10.99 11.70 -9.09
N VAL A 160 9.99 11.90 -8.23
CA VAL A 160 9.68 11.04 -7.09
C VAL A 160 8.33 10.36 -7.34
N VAL A 161 8.35 9.03 -7.41
CA VAL A 161 7.17 8.21 -7.69
C VAL A 161 6.47 7.85 -6.38
N CYS A 162 5.23 8.31 -6.23
CA CYS A 162 4.38 8.16 -5.04
C CYS A 162 2.97 7.65 -5.39
N ASN A 163 2.81 6.92 -6.51
CA ASN A 163 1.51 6.54 -7.07
C ASN A 163 0.78 5.42 -6.29
N GLY A 164 1.43 4.83 -5.29
CA GLY A 164 0.91 3.72 -4.51
C GLY A 164 0.94 2.38 -5.24
N HIS A 165 0.51 1.33 -4.55
CA HIS A 165 0.58 -0.05 -5.06
C HIS A 165 -0.57 -0.94 -4.54
N TYR A 166 -1.71 -0.32 -4.20
CA TYR A 166 -2.92 -1.01 -3.70
C TYR A 166 -4.14 -0.79 -4.62
N THR A 167 -3.91 -0.68 -5.92
CA THR A 167 -4.96 -0.49 -6.93
C THR A 167 -5.03 -1.68 -7.88
N ILE A 168 -3.91 -2.09 -8.49
CA ILE A 168 -3.91 -3.20 -9.46
C ILE A 168 -3.92 -4.55 -8.72
N PRO A 169 -4.96 -5.38 -8.87
CA PRO A 169 -5.09 -6.55 -8.02
C PRO A 169 -4.26 -7.74 -8.48
N LYS A 170 -3.92 -8.59 -7.51
CA LYS A 170 -3.28 -9.88 -7.74
C LYS A 170 -4.31 -10.96 -7.46
N VAL A 171 -4.87 -11.57 -8.50
CA VAL A 171 -5.86 -12.67 -8.40
C VAL A 171 -5.12 -14.01 -8.30
N ALA A 172 -5.62 -14.92 -7.45
CA ALA A 172 -5.07 -16.27 -7.33
C ALA A 172 -5.47 -17.12 -8.54
N ASP A 173 -4.52 -17.92 -9.04
CA ASP A 173 -4.82 -18.97 -10.00
C ASP A 173 -5.29 -20.22 -9.27
N LEU A 174 -6.45 -20.74 -9.65
CA LEU A 174 -7.17 -21.78 -8.94
C LEU A 174 -7.52 -22.93 -9.90
N PRO A 175 -7.12 -24.19 -9.61
CA PRO A 175 -7.50 -25.33 -10.43
C PRO A 175 -9.03 -25.50 -10.54
N GLY A 176 -9.53 -25.73 -11.76
CA GLY A 176 -10.96 -25.92 -12.03
C GLY A 176 -11.82 -24.65 -12.05
N ILE A 177 -11.25 -23.48 -11.72
CA ILE A 177 -12.01 -22.24 -11.53
C ILE A 177 -12.78 -21.76 -12.77
N LYS A 178 -12.31 -22.13 -13.98
CA LYS A 178 -12.95 -21.72 -15.24
C LYS A 178 -14.33 -22.32 -15.44
N SER A 179 -14.59 -23.50 -14.87
CA SER A 179 -15.89 -24.18 -14.97
C SER A 179 -16.66 -24.21 -13.65
N TRP A 180 -16.11 -23.64 -12.57
CA TRP A 180 -16.85 -23.39 -11.34
C TRP A 180 -17.92 -22.31 -11.55
N PRO A 181 -19.20 -22.55 -11.17
CA PRO A 181 -20.32 -21.71 -11.56
C PRO A 181 -20.56 -20.47 -10.69
N GLY A 182 -19.86 -20.34 -9.56
CA GLY A 182 -20.08 -19.24 -8.63
C GLY A 182 -19.41 -17.93 -9.06
N LYS A 183 -19.53 -16.90 -8.20
CA LYS A 183 -18.99 -15.57 -8.49
C LYS A 183 -17.59 -15.41 -7.93
N GLN A 184 -16.72 -14.74 -8.67
CA GLN A 184 -15.40 -14.33 -8.20
C GLN A 184 -15.33 -12.81 -8.08
N ILE A 185 -14.76 -12.32 -6.99
CA ILE A 185 -14.60 -10.89 -6.72
C ILE A 185 -13.20 -10.68 -6.12
N HIS A 186 -12.49 -9.62 -6.49
CA HIS A 186 -11.29 -9.20 -5.75
C HIS A 186 -11.65 -8.20 -4.64
N SER A 187 -10.92 -8.23 -3.52
CA SER A 187 -11.12 -7.29 -2.39
C SER A 187 -11.05 -5.82 -2.80
N HIS A 188 -10.43 -5.52 -3.93
CA HIS A 188 -10.39 -4.18 -4.53
C HIS A 188 -11.80 -3.62 -4.79
N ASN A 189 -12.75 -4.49 -5.17
CA ASN A 189 -14.14 -4.13 -5.46
C ASN A 189 -15.08 -4.38 -4.28
N TYR A 190 -14.57 -4.78 -3.11
CA TYR A 190 -15.39 -4.90 -1.91
C TYR A 190 -15.69 -3.50 -1.32
N ARG A 191 -16.95 -3.24 -0.94
CA ARG A 191 -17.37 -1.95 -0.38
C ARG A 191 -18.17 -2.05 0.90
N VAL A 192 -19.10 -2.99 0.94
CA VAL A 192 -20.05 -3.17 2.05
C VAL A 192 -20.45 -4.65 2.13
N PRO A 193 -20.88 -5.15 3.29
CA PRO A 193 -21.16 -6.58 3.47
C PRO A 193 -22.51 -7.01 2.88
N GLU A 194 -23.50 -6.12 2.75
CA GLU A 194 -24.89 -6.48 2.42
C GLU A 194 -25.07 -7.36 1.16
N PRO A 195 -24.30 -7.19 0.07
CA PRO A 195 -24.37 -8.07 -1.10
C PRO A 195 -24.04 -9.54 -0.84
N PHE A 196 -23.41 -9.86 0.30
CA PHE A 196 -23.03 -11.21 0.70
C PHE A 196 -24.08 -11.87 1.62
N ARG A 197 -25.24 -11.22 1.81
CA ARG A 197 -26.31 -11.72 2.68
C ARG A 197 -26.76 -13.13 2.29
N ASP A 198 -26.83 -14.01 3.28
CA ASP A 198 -27.26 -15.40 3.15
C ASP A 198 -26.43 -16.24 2.14
N GLN A 199 -25.25 -15.75 1.70
CA GLN A 199 -24.34 -16.46 0.80
C GLN A 199 -23.32 -17.30 1.58
N VAL A 200 -22.79 -18.35 0.95
CA VAL A 200 -21.59 -19.08 1.38
C VAL A 200 -20.38 -18.49 0.67
N VAL A 201 -19.46 -17.89 1.44
CA VAL A 201 -18.35 -17.08 0.92
C VAL A 201 -17.01 -17.70 1.30
N ILE A 202 -16.16 -17.95 0.32
CA ILE A 202 -14.76 -18.30 0.53
C ILE A 202 -13.91 -17.04 0.40
N VAL A 203 -13.09 -16.74 1.40
CA VAL A 203 -12.16 -15.60 1.39
C VAL A 203 -10.73 -16.12 1.31
N ILE A 204 -10.02 -15.77 0.24
CA ILE A 204 -8.65 -16.22 0.00
C ILE A 204 -7.66 -15.17 0.52
N GLY A 205 -6.87 -15.52 1.52
CA GLY A 205 -5.77 -14.68 2.02
C GLY A 205 -5.53 -14.84 3.51
N ALA A 206 -4.37 -14.34 3.96
CA ALA A 206 -3.99 -14.24 5.37
C ALA A 206 -3.47 -12.83 5.72
N GLY A 207 -3.73 -11.86 4.85
CA GLY A 207 -3.37 -10.45 5.08
C GLY A 207 -4.51 -9.67 5.74
N PRO A 208 -4.28 -8.39 6.07
CA PRO A 208 -5.26 -7.54 6.75
C PRO A 208 -6.64 -7.52 6.06
N SER A 209 -6.70 -7.42 4.73
CA SER A 209 -7.97 -7.42 4.00
C SER A 209 -8.77 -8.72 4.17
N ALA A 210 -8.11 -9.89 4.16
CA ALA A 210 -8.80 -11.17 4.35
C ALA A 210 -9.40 -11.28 5.75
N MET A 211 -8.63 -10.86 6.75
CA MET A 211 -9.00 -10.87 8.16
C MET A 211 -10.18 -9.92 8.42
N ASP A 212 -10.10 -8.67 7.97
CA ASP A 212 -11.08 -7.64 8.29
C ASP A 212 -12.39 -7.84 7.50
N ILE A 213 -12.30 -8.04 6.18
CA ILE A 213 -13.47 -8.28 5.32
C ILE A 213 -14.14 -9.61 5.68
N GLY A 214 -13.34 -10.65 5.94
CA GLY A 214 -13.85 -11.95 6.34
C GLY A 214 -14.68 -11.89 7.61
N GLN A 215 -14.21 -11.15 8.62
CA GLN A 215 -14.99 -10.90 9.84
C GLN A 215 -16.24 -10.05 9.57
N GLU A 216 -16.14 -9.00 8.76
CA GLU A 216 -17.27 -8.11 8.49
C GLU A 216 -18.43 -8.86 7.82
N ILE A 217 -18.11 -9.71 6.84
CA ILE A 217 -19.12 -10.47 6.08
C ILE A 217 -19.86 -11.48 6.97
N THR A 218 -19.28 -11.97 8.08
CA THR A 218 -19.97 -12.88 9.02
C THR A 218 -21.28 -12.31 9.57
N LYS A 219 -21.42 -10.98 9.59
CA LYS A 219 -22.61 -10.27 10.09
C LYS A 219 -23.84 -10.47 9.20
N VAL A 220 -23.67 -10.90 7.95
CA VAL A 220 -24.76 -11.05 6.98
C VAL A 220 -24.74 -12.36 6.19
N ALA A 221 -23.56 -12.96 5.99
CA ALA A 221 -23.41 -14.19 5.22
C ALA A 221 -23.92 -15.42 5.99
N LYS A 222 -24.31 -16.45 5.23
CA LYS A 222 -24.69 -17.74 5.78
C LYS A 222 -23.48 -18.44 6.40
N GLU A 223 -22.39 -18.55 5.63
CA GLU A 223 -21.13 -19.18 6.04
C GLU A 223 -19.96 -18.42 5.42
N VAL A 224 -18.86 -18.28 6.18
CA VAL A 224 -17.61 -17.67 5.71
C VAL A 224 -16.45 -18.64 5.94
N HIS A 225 -15.68 -18.88 4.89
CA HIS A 225 -14.56 -19.81 4.89
C HIS A 225 -13.27 -19.07 4.52
N LEU A 226 -12.48 -18.72 5.52
CA LEU A 226 -11.14 -18.17 5.31
C LEU A 226 -10.21 -19.30 4.86
N CYS A 227 -9.40 -19.04 3.84
CA CYS A 227 -8.40 -20.00 3.39
C CYS A 227 -7.07 -19.32 3.05
N SER A 228 -5.96 -20.00 3.33
CA SER A 228 -4.65 -19.48 2.96
C SER A 228 -3.65 -20.59 2.65
N ARG A 229 -2.59 -20.23 1.92
CA ARG A 229 -1.44 -21.09 1.64
C ARG A 229 -0.39 -21.10 2.76
N SER A 230 -0.66 -20.46 3.89
CA SER A 230 0.28 -20.44 5.02
C SER A 230 0.44 -21.85 5.60
N PRO A 231 1.67 -22.36 5.79
CA PRO A 231 1.88 -23.66 6.42
C PRO A 231 1.49 -23.67 7.90
N GLU A 232 1.42 -22.50 8.54
CA GLU A 232 1.10 -22.33 9.98
C GLU A 232 -0.41 -22.26 10.25
N ILE A 233 -1.24 -22.43 9.22
CA ILE A 233 -2.69 -22.27 9.36
C ILE A 233 -3.29 -23.39 10.22
N LYS A 234 -4.00 -23.00 11.28
CA LYS A 234 -4.77 -23.94 12.10
C LYS A 234 -6.17 -24.10 11.51
N VAL A 235 -6.42 -25.25 10.89
CA VAL A 235 -7.74 -25.61 10.35
C VAL A 235 -8.71 -25.82 11.50
N SER A 236 -9.76 -24.99 11.58
CA SER A 236 -10.75 -25.05 12.66
C SER A 236 -11.96 -24.15 12.37
N LYS A 237 -13.07 -24.41 13.06
CA LYS A 237 -14.11 -23.40 13.26
C LYS A 237 -13.59 -22.35 14.24
N LEU A 238 -13.79 -21.07 13.94
CA LEU A 238 -13.41 -19.99 14.86
C LEU A 238 -14.56 -19.78 15.86
N GLU A 239 -14.45 -20.38 17.05
CA GLU A 239 -15.52 -20.52 18.06
C GLU A 239 -16.21 -19.21 18.47
N MET A 240 -15.55 -18.06 18.33
CA MET A 240 -16.15 -16.76 18.61
C MET A 240 -17.15 -16.30 17.53
N PHE A 241 -17.25 -17.02 16.43
CA PHE A 241 -18.21 -16.79 15.36
C PHE A 241 -19.08 -18.04 15.15
N ASN A 242 -20.37 -17.81 14.91
CA ASN A 242 -21.30 -18.89 14.64
C ASN A 242 -21.06 -19.53 13.26
N ASN A 243 -20.51 -18.77 12.32
CA ASN A 243 -20.47 -19.04 10.88
C ASN A 243 -19.11 -18.75 10.21
N LEU A 244 -17.99 -18.85 10.93
CA LEU A 244 -16.64 -18.62 10.36
C LEU A 244 -15.73 -19.85 10.55
N TRP A 245 -15.13 -20.30 9.46
CA TRP A 245 -14.16 -21.40 9.43
C TRP A 245 -12.84 -20.99 8.80
N GLN A 246 -11.77 -21.64 9.24
CA GLN A 246 -10.43 -21.51 8.70
C GLN A 246 -10.02 -22.83 8.04
N HIS A 247 -9.59 -22.74 6.78
CA HIS A 247 -9.17 -23.86 5.94
C HIS A 247 -7.75 -23.67 5.42
N SER A 248 -7.13 -24.77 5.02
CA SER A 248 -5.93 -24.78 4.18
C SER A 248 -6.22 -24.22 2.77
N LYS A 249 -5.21 -24.16 1.88
CA LYS A 249 -5.42 -23.63 0.52
C LYS A 249 -6.44 -24.46 -0.26
N ILE A 250 -7.16 -23.79 -1.16
CA ILE A 250 -8.01 -24.44 -2.15
C ILE A 250 -7.17 -25.42 -2.98
N GLU A 251 -7.69 -26.63 -3.13
CA GLU A 251 -7.13 -27.68 -3.97
C GLU A 251 -7.75 -27.65 -5.37
N TYR A 252 -9.09 -27.59 -5.46
CA TYR A 252 -9.82 -27.63 -6.73
C TYR A 252 -11.22 -27.03 -6.62
N CYS A 253 -11.68 -26.38 -7.70
CA CYS A 253 -13.05 -25.86 -7.84
C CYS A 253 -13.82 -26.70 -8.86
N TYR A 254 -14.92 -27.33 -8.45
CA TYR A 254 -15.70 -28.26 -9.27
C TYR A 254 -16.89 -27.58 -9.96
N GLU A 255 -17.30 -28.13 -11.11
CA GLU A 255 -18.39 -27.58 -11.93
C GLU A 255 -19.77 -27.61 -11.25
N ASN A 256 -19.94 -28.46 -10.23
CA ASN A 256 -21.15 -28.55 -9.42
C ASN A 256 -21.21 -27.48 -8.30
N GLY A 257 -20.27 -26.54 -8.24
CA GLY A 257 -20.21 -25.48 -7.22
C GLY A 257 -19.38 -25.83 -5.98
N LEU A 258 -18.92 -27.07 -5.84
CA LEU A 258 -18.08 -27.50 -4.72
C LEU A 258 -16.65 -26.96 -4.85
N VAL A 259 -16.06 -26.52 -3.74
CA VAL A 259 -14.65 -26.13 -3.63
C VAL A 259 -13.99 -27.02 -2.59
N ALA A 260 -12.96 -27.76 -2.99
CA ALA A 260 -12.17 -28.61 -2.09
C ALA A 260 -10.93 -27.88 -1.57
N PHE A 261 -10.57 -28.17 -0.33
CA PHE A 261 -9.37 -27.66 0.34
C PHE A 261 -8.41 -28.82 0.63
N GLN A 262 -7.12 -28.52 0.77
CA GLN A 262 -6.08 -29.53 1.01
C GLN A 262 -6.16 -30.24 2.37
N ASP A 263 -6.99 -29.74 3.27
CA ASP A 263 -7.28 -30.36 4.56
C ASP A 263 -8.32 -31.48 4.46
N GLY A 264 -8.79 -31.77 3.24
CA GLY A 264 -9.77 -32.82 2.94
C GLY A 264 -11.22 -32.36 3.08
N THR A 265 -11.47 -31.12 3.50
CA THR A 265 -12.82 -30.56 3.55
C THR A 265 -13.27 -30.02 2.18
N SER A 266 -14.57 -29.86 1.99
CA SER A 266 -15.14 -29.25 0.79
C SER A 266 -16.42 -28.50 1.11
N VAL A 267 -16.65 -27.41 0.41
CA VAL A 267 -17.78 -26.49 0.65
C VAL A 267 -18.46 -26.15 -0.67
N ALA A 268 -19.78 -26.21 -0.72
CA ALA A 268 -20.55 -25.66 -1.83
C ALA A 268 -20.65 -24.14 -1.61
N ALA A 269 -19.94 -23.37 -2.43
CA ALA A 269 -19.80 -21.92 -2.24
C ALA A 269 -20.49 -21.13 -3.35
N ASP A 270 -21.01 -19.96 -2.99
CA ASP A 270 -21.63 -19.03 -3.94
C ASP A 270 -20.60 -18.02 -4.47
N ILE A 271 -19.66 -17.61 -3.61
CA ILE A 271 -18.70 -16.53 -3.89
C ILE A 271 -17.29 -16.92 -3.44
N ILE A 272 -16.30 -16.64 -4.28
CA ILE A 272 -14.87 -16.62 -3.94
C ILE A 272 -14.40 -15.16 -3.96
N LEU A 273 -13.97 -14.67 -2.79
CA LEU A 273 -13.40 -13.35 -2.59
C LEU A 273 -11.87 -13.42 -2.50
N HIS A 274 -11.18 -12.88 -3.50
CA HIS A 274 -9.73 -12.81 -3.58
C HIS A 274 -9.21 -11.62 -2.74
N CYS A 275 -8.74 -11.90 -1.52
CA CYS A 275 -8.00 -10.96 -0.67
C CYS A 275 -6.49 -11.21 -0.81
N THR A 276 -6.03 -11.33 -2.05
CA THR A 276 -4.72 -11.88 -2.43
C THR A 276 -3.67 -10.83 -2.74
N GLY A 277 -3.97 -9.57 -2.41
CA GLY A 277 -3.07 -8.43 -2.51
C GLY A 277 -3.05 -7.80 -3.90
N TYR A 278 -1.99 -7.07 -4.18
CA TYR A 278 -1.90 -6.16 -5.32
C TYR A 278 -0.55 -6.30 -6.03
N LYS A 279 -0.48 -5.73 -7.23
CA LYS A 279 0.71 -5.64 -8.05
C LYS A 279 1.24 -4.21 -8.02
N TYR A 280 2.57 -4.07 -8.05
CA TYR A 280 3.18 -2.81 -8.47
C TYR A 280 2.84 -2.57 -9.95
N ASP A 281 2.55 -1.32 -10.28
CA ASP A 281 2.29 -0.90 -11.65
C ASP A 281 2.73 0.55 -11.81
N PHE A 282 3.56 0.78 -12.83
CA PHE A 282 4.10 2.09 -13.20
C PHE A 282 3.92 2.28 -14.70
N TYR A 283 2.68 2.17 -15.19
CA TYR A 283 2.36 2.23 -16.62
C TYR A 283 2.92 3.47 -17.36
N PHE A 284 3.13 4.56 -16.63
CA PHE A 284 3.68 5.80 -17.16
C PHE A 284 5.22 5.81 -17.25
N LEU A 285 5.92 4.94 -16.52
CA LEU A 285 7.36 5.05 -16.32
C LEU A 285 8.12 4.33 -17.44
N ARG A 286 8.93 5.07 -18.21
CA ARG A 286 9.77 4.56 -19.30
C ARG A 286 11.24 4.72 -18.94
N THR A 287 11.85 3.63 -18.51
CA THR A 287 13.27 3.59 -18.11
C THR A 287 14.13 2.74 -19.04
N ASN A 288 13.65 2.39 -20.23
CA ASN A 288 14.36 1.53 -21.20
C ASN A 288 14.91 0.22 -20.59
N GLY A 289 14.16 -0.39 -19.66
CA GLY A 289 14.52 -1.64 -18.99
C GLY A 289 15.39 -1.49 -17.73
N THR A 290 15.81 -0.27 -17.36
CA THR A 290 16.61 -0.03 -16.15
C THR A 290 15.85 -0.32 -14.86
N VAL A 291 14.56 0.00 -14.80
CA VAL A 291 13.65 -0.41 -13.73
C VAL A 291 12.63 -1.37 -14.33
N THR A 292 12.49 -2.54 -13.71
CA THR A 292 11.56 -3.58 -14.15
C THR A 292 10.68 -4.04 -12.99
N ILE A 293 9.55 -4.65 -13.33
CA ILE A 293 8.71 -5.40 -12.38
C ILE A 293 8.75 -6.87 -12.80
N ASP A 294 9.41 -7.71 -12.01
CA ASP A 294 9.49 -9.16 -12.24
C ASP A 294 8.95 -9.91 -11.01
N ASP A 295 7.84 -10.65 -11.16
CA ASP A 295 7.08 -11.25 -10.04
C ASP A 295 6.94 -10.29 -8.85
N ASN A 296 6.43 -9.08 -9.09
CA ASN A 296 6.22 -8.05 -8.07
C ASN A 296 7.49 -7.55 -7.35
N ARG A 297 8.69 -7.84 -7.86
CA ARG A 297 9.94 -7.15 -7.50
C ARG A 297 10.12 -5.95 -8.42
N VAL A 298 10.08 -4.75 -7.85
CA VAL A 298 10.49 -3.51 -8.52
C VAL A 298 12.00 -3.38 -8.36
N GLY A 299 12.75 -3.34 -9.45
CA GLY A 299 14.20 -3.31 -9.31
C GLY A 299 15.02 -3.17 -10.58
N PRO A 300 16.35 -3.06 -10.41
CA PRO A 300 17.05 -2.96 -9.12
C PRO A 300 16.81 -1.62 -8.39
N LEU A 301 16.63 -1.66 -7.05
CA LEU A 301 16.42 -0.48 -6.21
C LEU A 301 17.28 -0.53 -4.95
N TYR A 302 18.24 0.37 -4.82
CA TYR A 302 19.00 0.60 -3.60
C TYR A 302 18.05 1.01 -2.48
N LYS A 303 18.00 0.19 -1.43
CA LYS A 303 17.18 0.39 -0.22
C LYS A 303 15.70 0.65 -0.52
N HIS A 304 15.20 0.03 -1.60
CA HIS A 304 13.82 0.16 -2.10
C HIS A 304 13.42 1.58 -2.57
N VAL A 305 14.37 2.51 -2.70
CA VAL A 305 14.10 3.93 -3.03
C VAL A 305 14.75 4.32 -4.36
N PHE A 306 16.04 4.04 -4.54
CA PHE A 306 16.81 4.59 -5.65
C PHE A 306 17.21 3.53 -6.68
N PRO A 307 16.79 3.64 -7.95
CA PRO A 307 17.40 2.87 -9.04
C PRO A 307 18.86 3.30 -9.25
N PRO A 308 19.86 2.43 -9.06
CA PRO A 308 21.27 2.84 -9.03
C PRO A 308 21.74 3.59 -10.29
N GLU A 309 21.25 3.20 -11.46
CA GLU A 309 21.56 3.80 -12.77
C GLU A 309 20.95 5.19 -13.00
N LEU A 310 19.87 5.52 -12.29
CA LEU A 310 19.06 6.72 -12.50
C LEU A 310 19.06 7.64 -11.27
N ALA A 311 19.77 7.25 -10.21
CA ALA A 311 19.85 8.01 -8.97
C ALA A 311 20.76 9.25 -9.13
N PRO A 312 20.44 10.38 -8.48
CA PRO A 312 19.23 10.62 -7.67
C PRO A 312 18.02 11.12 -8.49
N GLY A 313 18.13 11.19 -9.83
CA GLY A 313 17.11 11.77 -10.71
C GLY A 313 15.76 11.04 -10.70
N LEU A 314 15.73 9.75 -10.36
CA LEU A 314 14.50 9.00 -10.11
C LEU A 314 14.54 8.38 -8.72
N SER A 315 13.41 8.41 -8.01
CA SER A 315 13.24 7.75 -6.72
C SER A 315 11.80 7.30 -6.47
N PHE A 316 11.61 6.37 -5.53
CA PHE A 316 10.29 5.85 -5.15
C PHE A 316 10.10 5.99 -3.64
N VAL A 317 8.90 6.43 -3.22
CA VAL A 317 8.55 6.54 -1.79
C VAL A 317 7.31 5.70 -1.50
N GLY A 318 7.42 4.85 -0.48
CA GLY A 318 6.32 4.00 -0.02
C GLY A 318 6.12 2.72 -0.82
N LEU A 319 7.18 2.14 -1.41
CA LEU A 319 7.10 0.79 -1.99
C LEU A 319 7.03 -0.32 -0.94
N PRO A 320 7.84 -0.30 0.15
CA PRO A 320 7.81 -1.40 1.09
C PRO A 320 6.47 -1.52 1.84
N TYR A 321 6.16 -2.73 2.27
CA TYR A 321 4.98 -3.03 3.08
C TYR A 321 5.36 -3.82 4.34
N ARG A 322 4.41 -3.90 5.29
CA ARG A 322 4.63 -4.44 6.66
C ARG A 322 5.54 -3.52 7.50
N ALA A 323 5.18 -2.24 7.56
CA ALA A 323 5.93 -1.20 8.28
C ALA A 323 4.97 -0.28 9.05
N VAL A 324 5.53 0.58 9.91
CA VAL A 324 4.87 1.83 10.34
C VAL A 324 4.85 2.77 9.14
N ILE A 325 3.81 2.67 8.31
CA ILE A 325 3.83 3.24 6.94
C ILE A 325 4.12 4.74 6.96
N PHE A 326 3.48 5.52 7.83
CA PHE A 326 3.60 6.99 7.84
C PHE A 326 5.01 7.44 8.25
N PHE A 327 5.59 6.77 9.25
CA PHE A 327 6.99 6.99 9.62
C PHE A 327 7.94 6.61 8.48
N MET A 328 7.73 5.45 7.85
CA MET A 328 8.56 4.97 6.75
C MET A 328 8.57 5.95 5.56
N ILE A 329 7.41 6.41 5.11
CA ILE A 329 7.32 7.35 3.99
C ILE A 329 7.92 8.71 4.36
N GLU A 330 7.84 9.12 5.63
CA GLU A 330 8.46 10.35 6.11
C GLU A 330 9.99 10.28 6.07
N VAL A 331 10.60 9.21 6.61
CA VAL A 331 12.06 9.08 6.59
C VAL A 331 12.60 8.86 5.18
N GLN A 332 11.87 8.14 4.31
CA GLN A 332 12.19 8.03 2.89
C GLN A 332 12.11 9.40 2.19
N ALA A 333 11.05 10.17 2.42
CA ALA A 333 10.88 11.51 1.85
C ALA A 333 12.00 12.46 2.30
N LYS A 334 12.34 12.46 3.60
CA LYS A 334 13.47 13.23 4.16
C LYS A 334 14.77 12.86 3.48
N TRP A 335 15.03 11.56 3.31
CA TRP A 335 16.25 11.08 2.68
C TRP A 335 16.33 11.50 1.20
N VAL A 336 15.26 11.30 0.44
CA VAL A 336 15.17 11.75 -0.96
C VAL A 336 15.41 13.26 -1.07
N ALA A 337 14.75 14.07 -0.24
CA ALA A 337 14.90 15.52 -0.27
C ALA A 337 16.33 15.97 0.10
N SER A 338 16.95 15.31 1.09
CA SER A 338 18.33 15.62 1.51
C SER A 338 19.38 15.20 0.48
N VAL A 339 19.12 14.12 -0.27
CA VAL A 339 19.95 13.71 -1.40
C VAL A 339 19.86 14.72 -2.53
N LEU A 340 18.64 15.15 -2.89
CA LEU A 340 18.42 16.13 -3.96
C LEU A 340 18.97 17.52 -3.62
N SER A 341 18.99 17.91 -2.34
CA SER A 341 19.63 19.16 -1.90
C SER A 341 21.16 19.08 -1.80
N GLY A 342 21.74 17.89 -1.95
CA GLY A 342 23.17 17.63 -1.81
C GLY A 342 23.67 17.59 -0.36
N LYS A 343 22.77 17.57 0.63
CA LYS A 343 23.14 17.41 2.05
C LYS A 343 23.56 15.98 2.37
N VAL A 344 22.98 15.00 1.68
CA VAL A 344 23.31 13.58 1.78
C VAL A 344 23.84 13.12 0.43
N ILE A 345 24.95 12.39 0.43
CA ILE A 345 25.58 11.88 -0.79
C ILE A 345 25.27 10.38 -0.86
N LEU A 346 24.70 9.94 -1.97
CA LEU A 346 24.53 8.51 -2.23
C LEU A 346 25.88 7.84 -2.47
N PRO A 347 26.05 6.56 -2.11
CA PRO A 347 27.22 5.79 -2.52
C PRO A 347 27.36 5.75 -4.05
N PRO A 348 28.58 5.44 -4.56
CA PRO A 348 28.78 5.16 -5.98
C PRO A 348 27.79 4.11 -6.51
N LYS A 349 27.48 4.20 -7.80
CA LYS A 349 26.54 3.30 -8.49
C LYS A 349 26.87 1.83 -8.27
N GLU A 350 28.15 1.47 -8.33
CA GLU A 350 28.64 0.11 -8.17
C GLU A 350 28.37 -0.43 -6.75
N GLU A 351 28.50 0.42 -5.73
CA GLU A 351 28.19 0.05 -4.34
C GLU A 351 26.69 -0.12 -4.13
N MET A 352 25.87 0.76 -4.72
CA MET A 352 24.42 0.63 -4.68
C MET A 352 23.94 -0.65 -5.38
N LEU A 353 24.51 -0.99 -6.55
CA LEU A 353 24.22 -2.25 -7.24
C LEU A 353 24.66 -3.46 -6.42
N HIS A 354 25.84 -3.40 -5.81
CA HIS A 354 26.33 -4.47 -4.94
C HIS A 354 25.38 -4.73 -3.76
N ASP A 355 24.88 -3.69 -3.09
CA ASP A 355 23.90 -3.80 -2.01
C ASP A 355 22.60 -4.50 -2.47
N VAL A 356 22.11 -4.14 -3.65
CA VAL A 356 20.92 -4.77 -4.25
C VAL A 356 21.17 -6.24 -4.56
N GLU A 357 22.32 -6.58 -5.14
CA GLU A 357 22.70 -7.96 -5.42
C GLU A 357 22.84 -8.79 -4.14
N GLN A 358 23.46 -8.24 -3.09
CA GLN A 358 23.55 -8.93 -1.80
C GLN A 358 22.18 -9.19 -1.20
N HIS A 359 21.27 -8.20 -1.25
CA HIS A 359 19.90 -8.40 -0.81
C HIS A 359 19.19 -9.52 -1.58
N TYR A 360 19.35 -9.57 -2.91
CA TYR A 360 18.74 -10.63 -3.73
C TYR A 360 19.34 -12.01 -3.43
N ARG A 361 20.67 -12.11 -3.24
CA ARG A 361 21.33 -13.37 -2.85
C ARG A 361 20.82 -13.88 -1.49
N LEU A 362 20.74 -12.99 -0.49
CA LEU A 362 20.20 -13.34 0.83
C LEU A 362 18.75 -13.83 0.75
N MET A 363 17.91 -13.21 -0.10
CA MET A 363 16.55 -13.70 -0.33
C MET A 363 16.54 -15.11 -0.91
N GLU A 364 17.37 -15.38 -1.91
CA GLU A 364 17.47 -16.71 -2.55
C GLU A 364 17.96 -17.78 -1.57
N GLU A 365 19.00 -17.49 -0.79
CA GLU A 365 19.54 -18.36 0.27
C GLU A 365 18.46 -18.70 1.32
N ASN A 366 17.63 -17.72 1.70
CA ASN A 366 16.53 -17.90 2.63
C ASN A 366 15.23 -18.38 1.97
N ARG A 367 15.26 -18.72 0.67
CA ARG A 367 14.11 -19.19 -0.12
C ARG A 367 12.91 -18.23 -0.08
N ILE A 368 13.19 -16.93 0.01
CA ILE A 368 12.17 -15.88 -0.02
C ILE A 368 11.84 -15.58 -1.49
N PRO A 369 10.59 -15.79 -1.94
CA PRO A 369 10.18 -15.50 -3.31
C PRO A 369 10.37 -14.03 -3.73
N LYS A 370 10.58 -13.79 -5.04
CA LYS A 370 10.77 -12.44 -5.61
C LYS A 370 9.66 -11.46 -5.24
N HIS A 371 8.39 -11.87 -5.24
CA HIS A 371 7.28 -11.00 -4.84
C HIS A 371 7.27 -10.52 -3.38
N HIS A 372 8.21 -11.01 -2.55
CA HIS A 372 8.43 -10.53 -1.20
C HIS A 372 9.65 -9.60 -1.06
N THR A 373 10.24 -9.13 -2.17
CA THR A 373 11.43 -8.24 -2.14
C THR A 373 11.20 -6.96 -1.35
N HIS A 374 10.00 -6.38 -1.45
CA HIS A 374 9.64 -5.16 -0.73
C HIS A 374 8.86 -5.44 0.56
N ARG A 375 8.79 -6.70 1.00
CA ARG A 375 8.20 -7.06 2.30
C ARG A 375 9.26 -6.83 3.37
N LEU A 376 9.04 -5.86 4.24
CA LEU A 376 9.92 -5.72 5.39
C LEU A 376 9.77 -6.93 6.34
N PRO A 377 10.83 -7.28 7.09
CA PRO A 377 10.77 -8.29 8.13
C PRO A 377 9.72 -7.95 9.21
N LEU A 378 9.42 -8.90 10.10
CA LEU A 378 8.48 -8.70 11.21
C LEU A 378 8.84 -7.47 12.05
N ASP A 379 10.14 -7.31 12.31
CA ASP A 379 10.71 -6.11 12.88
C ASP A 379 11.26 -5.21 11.75
N PRO A 380 10.51 -4.19 11.30
CA PRO A 380 10.92 -3.32 10.21
C PRO A 380 11.99 -2.32 10.65
N PHE A 381 12.35 -2.26 11.93
CA PHE A 381 13.15 -1.15 12.47
C PHE A 381 14.61 -1.19 12.05
N GLU A 382 15.15 -2.33 11.63
CA GLU A 382 16.47 -2.35 10.98
C GLU A 382 16.50 -1.41 9.76
N TYR A 383 15.51 -1.54 8.88
CA TYR A 383 15.37 -0.66 7.71
C TYR A 383 15.04 0.77 8.11
N LEU A 384 14.08 0.96 9.00
CA LEU A 384 13.61 2.30 9.39
C LEU A 384 14.70 3.10 10.11
N ASN A 385 15.44 2.47 11.04
CA ASN A 385 16.58 3.08 11.71
C ASN A 385 17.69 3.42 10.72
N TRP A 386 17.96 2.53 9.75
CA TRP A 386 18.97 2.78 8.73
C TRP A 386 18.64 4.01 7.88
N VAL A 387 17.39 4.14 7.40
CA VAL A 387 16.97 5.31 6.59
C VAL A 387 16.95 6.58 7.44
N ALA A 388 16.42 6.51 8.66
CA ALA A 388 16.38 7.64 9.58
C ALA A 388 17.80 8.15 9.91
N ALA A 389 18.77 7.25 10.09
CA ALA A 389 20.16 7.60 10.32
C ALA A 389 20.80 8.38 9.16
N GLN A 390 20.37 8.17 7.90
CA GLN A 390 20.89 8.92 6.74
C GLN A 390 20.61 10.42 6.83
N VAL A 391 19.58 10.81 7.59
CA VAL A 391 19.14 12.20 7.74
C VAL A 391 19.23 12.68 9.19
N GLY A 392 19.91 11.94 10.06
CA GLY A 392 20.04 12.27 11.49
C GLY A 392 18.69 12.35 12.21
N PHE A 393 17.69 11.60 11.74
CA PHE A 393 16.35 11.64 12.30
C PHE A 393 16.21 10.65 13.47
N PRO A 394 15.86 11.11 14.68
CA PRO A 394 15.72 10.21 15.82
C PRO A 394 14.49 9.32 15.65
N VAL A 395 14.65 8.03 15.91
CA VAL A 395 13.53 7.10 15.99
C VAL A 395 13.01 7.10 17.41
N ASP A 396 11.73 7.43 17.57
CA ASP A 396 11.08 7.45 18.88
C ASP A 396 10.95 6.03 19.44
N THR A 397 11.64 5.75 20.54
CA THR A 397 11.64 4.45 21.22
C THR A 397 10.24 4.06 21.69
N GLU A 398 9.38 5.03 22.03
CA GLU A 398 8.01 4.75 22.44
C GLU A 398 7.17 4.19 21.26
N LEU A 399 7.38 4.71 20.04
CA LEU A 399 6.74 4.16 18.84
C LEU A 399 7.21 2.73 18.53
N LEU A 400 8.49 2.42 18.82
CA LEU A 400 9.04 1.07 18.69
C LEU A 400 8.30 0.10 19.61
N GLU A 401 8.17 0.47 20.89
CA GLU A 401 7.52 -0.36 21.90
C GLU A 401 6.04 -0.61 21.59
N ILE A 402 5.31 0.43 21.17
CA ILE A 402 3.90 0.30 20.75
C ILE A 402 3.80 -0.65 19.56
N TYR A 403 4.68 -0.51 18.56
CA TYR A 403 4.68 -1.39 17.40
C TYR A 403 4.98 -2.85 17.79
N HIS A 404 6.00 -3.10 18.61
CA HIS A 404 6.35 -4.45 19.04
C HIS A 404 5.22 -5.11 19.82
N LYS A 405 4.66 -4.41 20.81
CA LYS A 405 3.50 -4.89 21.58
C LYS A 405 2.28 -5.15 20.69
N PHE A 406 2.05 -4.27 19.71
CA PHE A 406 0.96 -4.43 18.75
C PHE A 406 1.14 -5.68 17.90
N PHE A 407 2.35 -5.90 17.36
CA PHE A 407 2.64 -7.02 16.49
C PHE A 407 2.67 -8.36 17.24
N GLU A 408 3.17 -8.37 18.48
CA GLU A 408 3.06 -9.53 19.37
C GLU A 408 1.58 -9.92 19.57
N PHE A 409 0.73 -8.93 19.86
CA PHE A 409 -0.70 -9.16 20.08
C PHE A 409 -1.42 -9.75 18.86
N ILE A 410 -1.21 -9.18 17.67
CA ILE A 410 -1.88 -9.65 16.44
C ILE A 410 -1.29 -10.95 15.88
N SER A 411 -0.07 -11.34 16.29
CA SER A 411 0.55 -12.60 15.86
C SER A 411 -0.03 -13.83 16.58
N GLY A 412 -0.75 -13.63 17.69
CA GLY A 412 -1.46 -14.68 18.43
C GLY A 412 -2.91 -14.91 17.96
N ALA A 413 -3.65 -15.76 18.68
CA ALA A 413 -5.08 -16.01 18.44
C ALA A 413 -5.99 -14.79 18.74
N SER A 414 -5.41 -13.69 19.22
CA SER A 414 -6.09 -12.47 19.64
C SER A 414 -6.31 -11.45 18.52
N TRP A 415 -5.86 -11.75 17.29
CA TRP A 415 -6.01 -10.86 16.12
C TRP A 415 -7.45 -10.46 15.82
N ILE A 416 -8.45 -11.16 16.36
CA ILE A 416 -9.86 -10.84 16.12
C ILE A 416 -10.31 -9.62 16.93
N LYS A 417 -9.68 -9.37 18.08
CA LYS A 417 -10.09 -8.32 19.03
C LYS A 417 -9.03 -7.25 19.23
N PHE A 418 -8.11 -7.08 18.27
CA PHE A 418 -7.03 -6.10 18.42
C PHE A 418 -7.55 -4.66 18.55
N ARG A 419 -8.69 -4.34 17.93
CA ARG A 419 -9.33 -3.02 18.05
C ARG A 419 -10.03 -2.79 19.38
N GLU A 420 -10.22 -3.82 20.20
CA GLU A 420 -10.74 -3.72 21.57
C GLU A 420 -9.63 -3.42 22.59
N GLN A 421 -8.35 -3.43 22.18
CA GLN A 421 -7.23 -3.21 23.09
C GLN A 421 -7.05 -1.74 23.46
N ASP A 422 -6.81 -1.49 24.75
CA ASP A 422 -6.39 -0.19 25.25
C ASP A 422 -4.88 -0.01 25.01
N VAL A 423 -4.52 0.36 23.79
CA VAL A 423 -3.12 0.62 23.40
C VAL A 423 -2.50 1.74 24.23
N GLU A 424 -3.29 2.68 24.77
CA GLU A 424 -2.77 3.75 25.63
C GLU A 424 -2.31 3.22 27.00
N SER A 425 -2.84 2.08 27.46
CA SER A 425 -2.37 1.42 28.69
C SER A 425 -1.00 0.75 28.55
N TRP A 426 -0.50 0.56 27.32
CA TRP A 426 0.71 -0.22 27.08
C TRP A 426 1.99 0.49 27.53
N ASN A 427 1.95 1.80 27.76
CA ASN A 427 3.10 2.61 28.18
C ASN A 427 3.02 3.05 29.65
N ASN A 428 2.11 2.46 30.45
CA ASN A 428 1.96 2.74 31.88
C ASN A 428 2.52 1.63 32.77
#